data_AF-A0A5K7ZG62-F1
#
_entry.id   AF-A0A5K7ZG62-F1
#
_cell.length_a   1.000
_cell.length_b   1.000
_cell.length_c   1.000
_cell.angle_alpha   90.00
_cell.angle_beta   90.00
_cell.angle_gamma   90.00
#
_symmetry.space_group_name_H-M   'P 1'
#
loop_
_entity.id
_entity.type
_entity.pdbx_description
1 polymer ?
#
loop_
_entity_poly.entity_id
_entity_poly.type
_entity_poly.pdbx_seq_one_letter_code
_entity_poly.pdbx_strand_id
1 'polypeptide(L)'
;MPKKIILITGTLAALFLVFGVAACKHGHCPGNFDEFDLAAVTDRISARLDLTEVQKADLEQIAGEIADKAKAMHADRETRLQGLADMVRQEVIDRDIVDQKIDEKILQFKEMADFVAERLIAFHATLTPEQREKIAERIEDRASGVCRFGWR
;
A
#
# COMPACT_ATOMS: atom_id res chain seq x y z
N MET A 1 -15.46 10.00 -12.90
CA MET A 1 -15.35 8.57 -12.53
C MET A 1 -14.10 8.33 -11.66
N PRO A 2 -14.09 8.71 -10.37
CA PRO A 2 -12.89 8.63 -9.53
C PRO A 2 -12.82 7.39 -8.61
N LYS A 3 -13.87 6.56 -8.57
CA LYS A 3 -14.00 5.45 -7.60
C LYS A 3 -13.07 4.24 -7.86
N LYS A 4 -12.41 4.17 -9.02
CA LYS A 4 -11.56 3.03 -9.40
C LYS A 4 -10.11 3.17 -8.93
N ILE A 5 -9.65 4.39 -8.62
CA ILE A 5 -8.24 4.69 -8.30
C ILE A 5 -7.92 4.42 -6.81
N ILE A 6 -8.90 4.59 -5.91
CA ILE A 6 -8.79 4.22 -4.48
C ILE A 6 -8.68 2.70 -4.30
N LEU A 7 -9.11 1.93 -5.30
CA LEU A 7 -9.18 0.46 -5.23
C LEU A 7 -7.82 -0.22 -5.51
N ILE A 8 -6.88 0.45 -6.20
CA ILE A 8 -5.65 -0.17 -6.71
C ILE A 8 -4.46 -0.02 -5.74
N THR A 9 -4.33 1.12 -5.06
CA THR A 9 -3.52 1.17 -3.81
C THR A 9 -4.08 0.22 -2.76
N GLY A 10 -5.40 0.00 -2.81
CA GLY A 10 -6.12 -1.04 -2.10
C GLY A 10 -5.82 -2.47 -2.56
N THR A 11 -5.17 -2.76 -3.69
CA THR A 11 -4.92 -4.15 -4.16
C THR A 11 -3.60 -4.76 -3.66
N LEU A 12 -2.50 -3.99 -3.60
CA LEU A 12 -1.29 -4.45 -2.88
C LEU A 12 -1.51 -4.36 -1.37
N ALA A 13 -2.14 -3.28 -0.91
CA ALA A 13 -2.66 -3.22 0.45
C ALA A 13 -3.70 -4.31 0.69
N ALA A 14 -4.48 -4.78 -0.31
CA ALA A 14 -5.33 -5.95 -0.15
C ALA A 14 -4.50 -7.23 -0.10
N LEU A 15 -3.44 -7.45 -0.86
CA LEU A 15 -2.56 -8.60 -0.61
C LEU A 15 -1.95 -8.54 0.81
N PHE A 16 -1.46 -7.38 1.26
CA PHE A 16 -0.95 -7.21 2.62
C PHE A 16 -2.03 -7.29 3.72
N LEU A 17 -3.22 -6.77 3.45
CA LEU A 17 -4.38 -6.87 4.34
C LEU A 17 -4.88 -8.32 4.35
N VAL A 18 -5.09 -8.96 3.18
CA VAL A 18 -5.54 -10.35 2.90
C VAL A 18 -4.72 -11.36 3.68
N PHE A 19 -3.42 -11.12 3.80
CA PHE A 19 -2.50 -11.99 4.53
C PHE A 19 -2.24 -11.54 5.98
N GLY A 20 -2.54 -10.29 6.34
CA GLY A 20 -2.84 -9.89 7.72
C GLY A 20 -1.90 -8.85 8.29
N VAL A 21 -2.41 -7.63 8.43
CA VAL A 21 -2.12 -6.77 9.58
C VAL A 21 -3.46 -6.52 10.28
N ALA A 22 -3.92 -7.53 11.01
CA ALA A 22 -4.94 -7.36 12.04
C ALA A 22 -4.34 -7.83 13.37
N ALA A 23 -3.25 -7.16 13.77
CA ALA A 23 -2.84 -7.10 15.16
C ALA A 23 -3.21 -5.72 15.71
N CYS A 24 -4.51 -5.38 15.66
CA CYS A 24 -5.04 -4.37 16.56
C CYS A 24 -5.04 -4.97 17.97
N LYS A 25 -3.90 -4.94 18.65
CA LYS A 25 -3.87 -5.02 20.11
C LYS A 25 -4.51 -3.71 20.57
N HIS A 26 -5.67 -3.79 21.22
CA HIS A 26 -6.35 -2.66 21.87
C HIS A 26 -5.31 -1.81 22.63
N GLY A 27 -5.09 -0.56 22.20
CA GLY A 27 -4.35 0.43 22.99
C GLY A 27 -2.96 0.87 22.49
N HIS A 28 -2.53 0.55 21.28
CA HIS A 28 -1.35 1.20 20.69
C HIS A 28 -1.56 1.46 19.20
N CYS A 29 -1.77 2.72 18.84
CA CYS A 29 -1.49 3.20 17.49
C CYS A 29 -0.08 3.79 17.54
N PRO A 30 0.99 3.06 17.16
CA PRO A 30 2.24 3.73 16.88
C PRO A 30 2.01 4.54 15.62
N GLY A 31 2.13 5.86 15.74
CA GLY A 31 1.96 6.82 14.65
C GLY A 31 3.04 6.75 13.56
N ASN A 32 3.77 5.65 13.47
CA ASN A 32 4.90 5.47 12.57
C ASN A 32 4.69 4.25 11.68
N PHE A 33 4.71 4.48 10.37
CA PHE A 33 4.86 3.44 9.34
C PHE A 33 6.25 2.78 9.38
N ASP A 34 7.10 3.17 10.33
CA ASP A 34 8.52 2.81 10.43
C ASP A 34 8.75 1.36 10.85
N GLU A 35 7.75 0.68 11.42
CA GLU A 35 7.84 -0.73 11.83
C GLU A 35 7.05 -1.64 10.86
N PHE A 36 7.17 -1.38 9.56
CA PHE A 36 6.75 -2.35 8.54
C PHE A 36 7.79 -3.47 8.49
N ASP A 37 7.54 -4.56 9.22
CA ASP A 37 8.38 -5.75 9.18
C ASP A 37 8.18 -6.50 7.86
N LEU A 38 9.03 -6.17 6.89
CA LEU A 38 9.04 -6.78 5.56
C LEU A 38 9.11 -8.31 5.64
N ALA A 39 9.95 -8.82 6.54
CA ALA A 39 10.21 -10.25 6.66
C ALA A 39 9.00 -10.99 7.24
N ALA A 40 8.39 -10.44 8.30
CA ALA A 40 7.16 -11.02 8.86
C ALA A 40 6.03 -11.08 7.84
N VAL A 41 5.96 -10.08 6.96
CA VAL A 41 4.94 -10.00 5.93
C VAL A 41 5.20 -10.99 4.78
N THR A 42 6.43 -11.05 4.26
CA THR A 42 6.80 -11.99 3.19
C THR A 42 6.69 -13.43 3.68
N ASP A 43 7.12 -13.73 4.90
CA ASP A 43 6.97 -15.03 5.54
C ASP A 43 5.50 -15.44 5.63
N ARG A 44 4.63 -14.51 6.03
CA ARG A 44 3.20 -14.77 6.17
C ARG A 44 2.53 -15.04 4.84
N ILE A 45 2.89 -14.31 3.78
CA ILE A 45 2.38 -14.56 2.43
C ILE A 45 2.93 -15.90 1.93
N SER A 46 4.22 -16.16 2.12
CA SER A 46 4.90 -17.39 1.73
C SER A 46 4.26 -18.63 2.33
N ALA A 47 4.13 -18.67 3.66
CA ALA A 47 3.54 -19.80 4.38
C ALA A 47 2.07 -20.04 4.00
N ARG A 48 1.40 -19.01 3.50
CA ARG A 48 -0.05 -19.03 3.33
C ARG A 48 -0.48 -19.17 1.87
N LEU A 49 0.44 -18.97 0.93
CA LEU A 49 0.34 -19.38 -0.48
C LEU A 49 1.16 -20.62 -0.81
N ASP A 50 1.88 -21.18 0.18
CA ASP A 50 2.80 -22.29 -0.02
C ASP A 50 3.81 -21.96 -1.13
N LEU A 51 4.41 -20.77 -1.04
CA LEU A 51 5.39 -20.32 -2.02
C LEU A 51 6.65 -21.18 -1.94
N THR A 52 7.24 -21.42 -3.11
CA THR A 52 8.60 -21.99 -3.19
C THR A 52 9.63 -20.97 -2.70
N GLU A 53 10.82 -21.43 -2.32
CA GLU A 53 11.93 -20.55 -1.91
C GLU A 53 12.27 -19.50 -2.99
N VAL A 54 12.15 -19.87 -4.27
CA VAL A 54 12.36 -18.94 -5.39
C VAL A 54 11.27 -17.87 -5.43
N GLN A 55 10.00 -18.26 -5.37
CA GLN A 55 8.87 -17.32 -5.32
C GLN A 55 8.92 -16.41 -4.08
N LYS A 56 9.39 -16.94 -2.95
CA LYS A 56 9.57 -16.18 -1.70
C LYS A 56 10.68 -15.14 -1.85
N ALA A 57 11.83 -15.50 -2.41
CA ALA A 57 12.91 -14.57 -2.69
C ALA A 57 12.47 -13.44 -3.64
N ASP A 58 11.71 -13.78 -4.70
CA ASP A 58 11.13 -12.80 -5.61
C ASP A 58 10.19 -11.84 -4.88
N LEU A 59 9.36 -12.36 -3.97
CA LEU A 59 8.44 -11.56 -3.15
C LEU A 59 9.19 -10.63 -2.19
N GLU A 60 10.24 -11.11 -1.53
CA GLU A 60 11.09 -10.30 -0.64
C GLU A 60 11.77 -9.17 -1.39
N GLN A 61 12.33 -9.47 -2.57
CA GLN A 61 12.91 -8.45 -3.43
C GLN A 61 11.88 -7.39 -3.83
N ILE A 62 10.72 -7.81 -4.34
CA ILE A 62 9.65 -6.89 -4.74
C ILE A 62 9.22 -6.00 -3.56
N ALA A 63 9.03 -6.60 -2.39
CA ALA A 63 8.61 -5.89 -1.19
C ALA A 63 9.68 -4.87 -0.75
N GLY A 64 10.96 -5.24 -0.79
CA GLY A 64 12.08 -4.35 -0.47
C GLY A 64 12.14 -3.15 -1.40
N GLU A 65 12.00 -3.37 -2.70
CA GLU A 65 12.03 -2.29 -3.69
C GLU A 65 10.83 -1.33 -3.56
N ILE A 66 9.66 -1.84 -3.19
CA ILE A 66 8.49 -1.00 -2.84
C ILE A 66 8.76 -0.19 -1.57
N ALA A 67 9.34 -0.81 -0.54
CA ALA A 67 9.67 -0.13 0.71
C ALA A 67 10.68 1.00 0.49
N ASP A 68 11.70 0.77 -0.34
CA ASP A 68 12.70 1.78 -0.67
C ASP A 68 12.10 2.92 -1.50
N LYS A 69 11.25 2.61 -2.48
CA LYS A 69 10.53 3.64 -3.25
C LYS A 69 9.59 4.46 -2.34
N ALA A 70 8.93 3.82 -1.37
CA ALA A 70 8.09 4.50 -0.40
C ALA A 70 8.92 5.42 0.51
N LYS A 71 10.06 4.95 1.04
CA LYS A 71 11.00 5.77 1.82
C LYS A 71 11.46 6.99 1.03
N ALA A 72 11.83 6.81 -0.24
CA ALA A 72 12.23 7.92 -1.11
C ALA A 72 11.10 8.96 -1.27
N MET A 73 9.85 8.52 -1.46
CA MET A 73 8.69 9.42 -1.50
C MET A 73 8.44 10.14 -0.16
N HIS A 74 8.87 9.57 0.96
CA HIS A 74 8.73 10.16 2.29
C HIS A 74 9.96 10.96 2.76
N ALA A 75 11.05 10.97 2.00
CA ALA A 75 12.29 11.68 2.36
C ALA A 75 12.05 13.17 2.67
N ASP A 76 11.22 13.85 1.87
CA ASP A 76 10.91 15.27 2.04
C ASP A 76 9.67 15.54 2.90
N ARG A 77 9.29 14.60 3.79
CA ARG A 77 8.07 14.72 4.61
C ARG A 77 8.05 16.03 5.40
N GLU A 78 9.16 16.38 6.04
CA GLU A 78 9.24 17.59 6.87
C GLU A 78 9.04 18.86 6.04
N THR A 79 9.75 18.98 4.92
CA THR A 79 9.62 20.10 3.98
C THR A 79 8.19 20.25 3.46
N ARG A 80 7.50 19.13 3.19
CA ARG A 80 6.10 19.17 2.75
C ARG A 80 5.14 19.62 3.85
N LEU A 81 5.33 19.12 5.07
CA LEU A 81 4.49 19.51 6.21
C LEU A 81 4.67 21.00 6.51
N GLN A 82 5.89 21.49 6.45
CA GLN A 82 6.18 22.91 6.64
C GLN A 82 5.55 23.76 5.53
N GLY A 83 5.68 23.36 4.25
CA GLY A 83 5.04 24.06 3.14
C GLY A 83 3.51 24.07 3.20
N LEU A 84 2.88 23.02 3.74
CA LEU A 84 1.44 23.01 4.01
C LEU A 84 1.07 23.94 5.18
N ALA A 85 1.84 23.92 6.26
CA ALA A 85 1.62 24.80 7.41
C ALA A 85 1.75 26.28 7.01
N ASP A 86 2.74 26.61 6.18
CA ASP A 86 2.97 27.98 5.70
C ASP A 86 1.84 28.44 4.76
N MET A 87 1.31 27.57 3.91
CA MET A 87 0.14 27.87 3.09
C MET A 87 -1.10 28.19 3.94
N VAL A 88 -1.34 27.42 5.01
CA VAL A 88 -2.49 27.64 5.92
C VAL A 88 -2.34 28.95 6.72
N ARG A 89 -1.12 29.45 6.90
CA ARG A 89 -0.86 30.72 7.59
C ARG A 89 -1.09 31.96 6.72
N GLN A 90 -1.27 31.80 5.41
CA GLN A 90 -1.53 32.91 4.50
C GLN A 90 -2.95 33.48 4.72
N GLU A 91 -3.10 34.80 4.57
CA GLU A 91 -4.39 35.49 4.70
C GLU A 91 -5.39 35.06 3.61
N VAL A 92 -4.88 34.74 2.42
CA VAL A 92 -5.64 34.21 1.29
C VAL A 92 -4.87 33.02 0.71
N ILE A 93 -5.55 31.89 0.52
CA ILE A 93 -4.99 30.72 -0.14
C ILE A 93 -5.23 30.85 -1.64
N ASP A 94 -4.16 30.79 -2.41
CA ASP A 94 -4.22 30.76 -3.87
C ASP A 94 -4.69 29.37 -4.34
N ARG A 95 -5.79 29.35 -5.11
CA ARG A 95 -6.36 28.12 -5.66
C ARG A 95 -5.40 27.41 -6.61
N ASP A 96 -4.64 28.14 -7.41
CA ASP A 96 -3.74 27.56 -8.41
C ASP A 96 -2.58 26.83 -7.73
N ILE A 97 -2.09 27.36 -6.60
CA ILE A 97 -1.06 26.71 -5.77
C ILE A 97 -1.60 25.42 -5.14
N VAL A 98 -2.86 25.41 -4.69
CA VAL A 98 -3.50 24.20 -4.15
C VAL A 98 -3.64 23.14 -5.23
N ASP A 99 -4.12 23.51 -6.42
CA ASP A 99 -4.31 22.58 -7.53
C ASP A 99 -2.97 21.99 -8.00
N GLN A 100 -1.92 22.81 -8.10
CA GLN A 100 -0.57 22.32 -8.38
C GLN A 100 -0.10 21.25 -7.38
N LYS A 101 -0.30 21.48 -6.08
CA LYS A 101 0.09 20.50 -5.04
C LYS A 101 -0.73 19.22 -5.12
N ILE A 102 -2.01 19.30 -5.48
CA ILE A 102 -2.86 18.13 -5.70
C ILE A 102 -2.32 17.33 -6.90
N ASP A 103 -2.02 17.99 -8.01
CA ASP A 103 -1.52 17.35 -9.22
C ASP A 103 -0.15 16.68 -9.01
N GLU A 104 0.77 17.34 -8.29
CA GLU A 104 2.04 16.76 -7.87
C GLU A 104 1.83 15.48 -7.05
N LYS A 105 0.85 15.48 -6.14
CA LYS A 105 0.52 14.30 -5.34
C LYS A 105 -0.09 13.19 -6.18
N ILE A 106 -1.02 13.51 -7.06
CA ILE A 106 -1.63 12.53 -7.98
C ILE A 106 -0.56 11.89 -8.85
N LEU A 107 0.38 12.67 -9.38
CA LEU A 107 1.48 12.16 -10.21
C LEU A 107 2.37 11.21 -9.41
N GLN A 108 2.79 11.61 -8.21
CA GLN A 108 3.58 10.74 -7.31
C GLN A 108 2.86 9.43 -6.98
N PHE A 109 1.55 9.49 -6.71
CA PHE A 109 0.75 8.30 -6.49
C PHE A 109 0.66 7.41 -7.74
N LYS A 110 0.51 8.00 -8.92
CA LYS A 110 0.45 7.27 -10.18
C LYS A 110 1.76 6.54 -10.46
N GLU A 111 2.90 7.20 -10.30
CA GLU A 111 4.23 6.59 -10.49
C GLU A 111 4.50 5.43 -9.52
N MET A 112 4.01 5.54 -8.28
CA MET A 112 4.06 4.43 -7.31
C MET A 112 3.13 3.29 -7.75
N ALA A 113 1.91 3.60 -8.15
CA ALA A 113 0.93 2.61 -8.59
C ALA A 113 1.40 1.84 -9.82
N ASP A 114 1.95 2.53 -10.83
CA ASP A 114 2.47 1.91 -12.05
C ASP A 114 3.62 0.94 -11.72
N PHE A 115 4.57 1.38 -10.88
CA PHE A 115 5.67 0.55 -10.42
C PHE A 115 5.20 -0.69 -9.65
N VAL A 116 4.27 -0.51 -8.71
CA VAL A 116 3.67 -1.61 -7.95
C VAL A 116 2.97 -2.60 -8.87
N ALA A 117 2.21 -2.10 -9.85
CA ALA A 117 1.44 -2.94 -10.77
C ALA A 117 2.37 -3.81 -11.61
N GLU A 118 3.47 -3.27 -12.12
CA GLU A 118 4.49 -4.02 -12.85
C GLU A 118 5.06 -5.17 -12.00
N ARG A 119 5.38 -4.90 -10.73
CA ARG A 119 5.91 -5.94 -9.82
C ARG A 119 4.89 -7.00 -9.47
N LEU A 120 3.63 -6.61 -9.25
CA LEU A 120 2.55 -7.56 -9.02
C LEU A 120 2.31 -8.46 -10.23
N ILE A 121 2.34 -7.90 -11.45
CA ILE A 121 2.19 -8.69 -12.68
C ILE A 121 3.34 -9.69 -12.80
N ALA A 122 4.57 -9.27 -12.52
CA ALA A 122 5.74 -10.14 -12.53
C ALA A 122 5.61 -11.28 -11.50
N PHE A 123 5.22 -10.98 -10.26
CA PHE A 123 5.00 -11.99 -9.22
C PHE A 123 3.85 -12.93 -9.58
N HIS A 124 2.72 -12.42 -10.05
CA HIS A 124 1.59 -13.24 -10.47
C HIS A 124 1.97 -14.23 -11.58
N ALA A 125 2.89 -13.86 -12.48
CA ALA A 125 3.37 -14.75 -13.54
C ALA A 125 4.16 -15.96 -13.00
N THR A 126 4.72 -15.88 -11.79
CA THR A 126 5.43 -17.01 -11.16
C THR A 126 4.51 -17.98 -10.43
N LEU A 127 3.25 -17.60 -10.19
CA LEU A 127 2.29 -18.40 -9.41
C LEU A 127 1.65 -19.54 -10.21
N THR A 128 1.45 -20.68 -9.55
CA THR A 128 0.66 -21.79 -10.12
C THR A 128 -0.83 -21.42 -10.20
N PRO A 129 -1.63 -22.12 -11.03
CA PRO A 129 -3.08 -21.93 -11.06
C PRO A 129 -3.73 -22.10 -9.68
N GLU A 130 -3.28 -23.08 -8.88
CA GLU A 130 -3.79 -23.35 -7.54
C GLU A 130 -3.46 -22.22 -6.56
N GLN A 131 -2.25 -21.67 -6.63
CA GLN A 131 -1.84 -20.51 -5.83
C GLN A 131 -2.67 -19.27 -6.20
N ARG A 132 -2.99 -19.08 -7.50
CA ARG A 132 -3.85 -17.99 -7.98
C ARG A 132 -5.29 -18.13 -7.49
N GLU A 133 -5.84 -19.34 -7.51
CA GLU A 133 -7.18 -19.61 -6.98
C GLU A 133 -7.25 -19.29 -5.47
N LYS A 134 -6.24 -19.70 -4.71
CA LYS A 134 -6.13 -19.40 -3.27
C LYS A 134 -6.04 -17.91 -2.97
N ILE A 135 -5.52 -17.10 -3.90
CA ILE A 135 -5.57 -15.63 -3.81
C ILE A 135 -6.99 -15.14 -4.08
N ALA A 136 -7.63 -15.62 -5.16
CA ALA A 136 -8.97 -15.21 -5.58
C ALA A 136 -10.02 -15.48 -4.49
N GLU A 137 -10.10 -16.71 -3.98
CA GLU A 137 -11.02 -17.11 -2.90
C GLU A 137 -10.95 -16.16 -1.70
N ARG A 138 -9.75 -15.68 -1.37
CA ARG A 138 -9.58 -14.79 -0.23
C ARG A 138 -9.95 -13.35 -0.48
N ILE A 139 -9.77 -12.89 -1.71
CA ILE A 139 -10.28 -11.58 -2.10
C ILE A 139 -11.81 -11.61 -1.95
N GLU A 140 -12.45 -12.69 -2.37
CA GLU A 140 -13.89 -12.90 -2.25
C GLU A 140 -14.37 -13.04 -0.80
N ASP A 141 -13.66 -13.82 0.04
CA ASP A 141 -13.95 -13.96 1.47
C ASP A 141 -13.93 -12.60 2.19
N ARG A 142 -13.03 -11.69 1.79
CA ARG A 142 -12.97 -10.34 2.37
C ARG A 142 -13.97 -9.38 1.80
N ALA A 143 -14.34 -9.53 0.54
CA ALA A 143 -15.43 -8.76 -0.05
C ALA A 143 -16.78 -9.11 0.59
N SER A 144 -16.98 -10.39 0.97
CA SER A 144 -18.19 -10.84 1.67
C SER A 144 -18.18 -10.49 3.17
N GLY A 145 -17.00 -10.41 3.78
CA GLY A 145 -16.78 -9.87 5.13
C GLY A 145 -16.83 -8.34 5.17
N VAL A 146 -17.99 -7.72 4.95
CA VAL A 146 -18.19 -6.28 5.15
C VAL A 146 -17.82 -5.92 6.59
N CYS A 147 -16.65 -5.29 6.77
CA CYS A 147 -16.36 -4.52 7.97
C CYS A 147 -17.43 -3.42 8.08
N ARG A 148 -18.38 -3.64 8.98
CA ARG A 148 -19.28 -2.63 9.54
C ARG A 148 -18.42 -1.59 10.26
N PHE A 149 -17.88 -0.63 9.50
CA PHE A 149 -17.29 0.59 10.06
C PHE A 149 -18.43 1.42 10.66
N GLY A 150 -18.85 1.05 11.87
CA GLY A 150 -19.65 1.89 12.74
C GLY A 150 -18.77 2.99 13.28
N TRP A 151 -18.85 4.16 12.67
CA TRP A 151 -18.52 5.40 13.35
C TRP A 151 -19.60 5.61 14.40
N ARG A 152 -19.24 5.47 15.67
CA ARG A 152 -20.00 6.02 16.79
C ARG A 152 -19.12 7.04 17.49
#